data_AF-A0A6N8HZF9-F1
#
_entry.id   AF-A0A6N8HZF9-F1
#
_cell.length_a   1.000
_cell.length_b   1.000
_cell.length_c   1.000
_cell.angle_alpha   90.00
_cell.angle_beta   90.00
_cell.angle_gamma   90.00
#
_symmetry.space_group_name_H-M   'P 1'
#
loop_
_entity.id
_entity.type
_entity.pdbx_description
1 polymer ?
#
loop_
_entity_poly.entity_id
_entity_poly.type
_entity_poly.pdbx_seq_one_letter_code
_entity_poly.pdbx_strand_id
1 'polypeptide(L)' 'MNQEKDIDKIVLHYTDGSTKEVRKGFIAGITENELEETSEATFYMAHISGKDLATVVYAVMQLGIKLNLFGDLEESE' A
#
# COMPACT_ATOMS: atom_id res chain seq x y z
N MET A 1 9.72 -26.49 2.24
CA MET A 1 9.50 -25.08 2.60
C MET A 1 9.16 -24.37 1.31
N ASN A 2 7.91 -23.95 1.11
CA ASN A 2 7.57 -23.09 -0.03
C ASN A 2 8.24 -21.76 0.23
N GLN A 3 9.28 -21.43 -0.55
CA GLN A 3 9.78 -20.06 -0.59
C GLN A 3 8.63 -19.20 -1.11
N GLU A 4 8.15 -18.28 -0.28
CA GLU A 4 7.28 -17.21 -0.76
C GLU A 4 7.97 -16.53 -1.95
N LYS A 5 7.21 -16.28 -3.01
CA LYS A 5 7.75 -15.66 -4.21
C LYS A 5 7.97 -14.18 -3.93
N ASP A 6 9.22 -13.74 -3.95
CA ASP A 6 9.55 -12.32 -3.86
C ASP A 6 9.20 -11.58 -5.15
N ILE A 7 8.70 -10.35 -5.03
CA ILE A 7 8.43 -9.47 -6.17
C ILE A 7 9.71 -8.72 -6.55
N ASP A 8 10.17 -8.91 -7.79
CA ASP A 8 11.34 -8.23 -8.36
C ASP A 8 11.06 -6.75 -8.69
N LYS A 9 9.89 -6.47 -9.30
CA LYS A 9 9.49 -5.10 -9.64
C LYS A 9 7.99 -4.96 -9.78
N ILE A 10 7.51 -3.73 -9.59
CA ILE A 10 6.14 -3.31 -9.91
C ILE A 10 6.20 -2.52 -11.21
N VAL A 11 5.31 -2.80 -12.16
CA VAL A 11 5.23 -2.07 -13.44
C VAL A 11 3.89 -1.35 -13.50
N LEU A 12 3.93 -0.02 -13.55
CA LEU A 12 2.75 0.82 -13.72
C LEU A 12 2.50 1.02 -15.22
N HIS A 13 1.30 0.68 -15.67
CA HIS A 13 0.83 0.98 -17.02
C HIS A 13 -0.11 2.18 -16.96
N TYR A 14 0.23 3.25 -17.66
CA TYR A 14 -0.60 4.46 -17.73
C TYR A 14 -1.55 4.40 -18.92
N THR A 15 -2.62 5.18 -18.86
CA THR A 15 -3.67 5.23 -19.89
C THR A 15 -3.20 5.79 -21.22
N ASP A 16 -2.10 6.55 -21.23
CA ASP A 16 -1.42 7.03 -22.44
C ASP A 16 -0.53 5.95 -23.09
N GLY A 17 -0.51 4.73 -22.53
CA GLY A 17 0.29 3.61 -23.00
C GLY A 17 1.74 3.62 -22.51
N SER A 18 2.17 4.66 -21.79
CA SER A 18 3.50 4.68 -21.16
C SER A 18 3.58 3.70 -19.99
N THR A 19 4.80 3.30 -19.66
CA THR A 19 5.06 2.41 -18.52
C THR A 19 6.13 3.00 -17.60
N LYS A 20 6.04 2.67 -16.31
CA LYS A 20 7.06 2.99 -15.32
C LYS A 20 7.37 1.77 -14.46
N GLU A 21 8.64 1.40 -14.41
CA GLU A 21 9.12 0.39 -13.49
C GLU A 21 9.43 1.00 -12.12
N VAL A 22 8.98 0.31 -11.07
CA VAL A 22 9.28 0.60 -9.67
C VAL A 22 10.01 -0.60 -9.09
N ARG A 23 11.32 -0.45 -8.89
CA ARG A 23 12.21 -1.50 -8.36
C ARG A 23 12.25 -1.57 -6.84
N LYS A 24 11.89 -0.48 -6.16
CA LYS A 24 11.72 -0.49 -4.71
C LYS A 24 10.45 0.28 -4.39
N GLY A 25 9.46 -0.40 -3.86
CA GLY A 25 8.17 0.21 -3.64
C GLY A 25 7.11 -0.78 -3.20
N PHE A 26 5.93 -0.22 -2.97
CA PHE A 26 4.78 -0.91 -2.44
C PHE A 26 3.52 -0.44 -3.20
N ILE A 27 2.58 -1.35 -3.44
CA ILE A 27 1.23 -1.03 -3.90
C ILE A 27 0.19 -1.86 -3.14
N ALA A 28 -0.93 -1.23 -2.78
CA ALA A 28 -2.09 -1.89 -2.18
C ALA A 28 -3.11 -2.19 -3.28
N GLY A 29 -3.48 -3.45 -3.45
CA GLY A 29 -4.73 -3.80 -4.12
C GLY A 29 -5.85 -3.80 -3.10
N ILE A 30 -6.96 -3.13 -3.40
CA ILE A 30 -8.16 -3.12 -2.54
C ILE A 30 -9.25 -3.86 -3.31
N THR A 31 -9.83 -4.87 -2.68
CA THR A 31 -11.00 -5.59 -3.19
C THR A 31 -12.15 -5.35 -2.22
N GLU A 32 -13.26 -4.84 -2.72
CA GLU A 32 -14.48 -4.62 -1.95
C GLU A 32 -15.44 -5.79 -2.16
N ASN A 33 -16.01 -6.32 -1.09
CA ASN A 33 -17.09 -7.28 -1.13
C ASN A 33 -18.39 -6.58 -0.70
N GLU A 34 -19.18 -6.17 -1.70
CA GLU A 34 -20.44 -5.44 -1.47
C GLU A 34 -21.47 -6.25 -0.67
N LEU A 35 -21.45 -7.58 -0.75
CA LEU A 35 -22.42 -8.44 -0.06
C LEU A 35 -22.11 -8.59 1.43
N GLU A 36 -20.83 -8.54 1.79
CA GLU A 36 -20.39 -8.70 3.18
C GLU A 36 -20.03 -7.36 3.84
N GLU A 37 -20.15 -6.25 3.10
CA GLU A 37 -19.73 -4.90 3.55
C GLU A 37 -18.27 -4.90 4.07
N THR A 38 -17.41 -5.71 3.47
CA THR A 38 -15.99 -5.81 3.84
C THR A 38 -15.07 -5.34 2.72
N SER A 39 -13.88 -4.90 3.10
CA SER A 39 -12.81 -4.58 2.17
C SER A 39 -11.55 -5.34 2.55
N GLU A 40 -10.95 -6.02 1.57
CA GLU A 40 -9.69 -6.72 1.73
C GLU A 40 -8.58 -5.91 1.05
N ALA A 41 -7.49 -5.66 1.77
CA ALA A 41 -6.30 -5.02 1.23
C ALA A 41 -5.18 -6.05 1.07
N THR A 42 -4.74 -6.27 -0.17
CA THR A 42 -3.55 -7.08 -0.47
C THR A 42 -2.35 -6.18 -0.71
N PHE A 43 -1.26 -6.46 0.00
CA PHE A 43 -0.06 -5.65 -0.01
C PHE A 43 1.03 -6.29 -0.90
N TYR A 44 1.41 -5.62 -1.99
CA TYR A 44 2.46 -6.08 -2.89
C TYR A 44 3.73 -5.25 -2.71
N MET A 45 4.84 -5.90 -2.34
CA MET A 45 6.08 -5.25 -1.95
C MET A 45 7.25 -5.73 -2.80
N ALA A 46 7.89 -4.81 -3.53
CA ALA A 46 9.13 -5.08 -4.28
C ALA A 46 10.33 -4.49 -3.53
N HIS A 47 11.25 -5.36 -3.12
CA HIS A 47 12.49 -4.99 -2.40
C HIS A 47 12.28 -4.06 -1.18
N ILE A 48 11.16 -4.22 -0.46
CA ILE A 48 10.87 -3.54 0.80
C ILE A 48 11.30 -4.45 1.94
N SER A 49 12.30 -4.04 2.70
CA SER A 49 12.69 -4.70 3.95
C SER A 49 11.76 -4.28 5.10
N GLY A 50 11.82 -4.98 6.24
CA GLY A 50 11.03 -4.61 7.43
C GLY A 50 11.28 -3.18 7.93
N LYS A 51 12.48 -2.62 7.71
CA LYS A 51 12.78 -1.20 8.01
C LYS A 51 12.08 -0.25 7.04
N ASP A 52 12.02 -0.62 5.76
CA ASP A 52 11.33 0.17 4.74
C ASP A 52 9.81 0.15 4.97
N LEU A 53 9.27 -0.98 5.45
CA LEU A 53 7.85 -1.11 5.78
C LEU A 53 7.41 -0.09 6.85
N ALA A 54 8.20 0.11 7.90
CA ALA A 54 7.91 1.12 8.92
C ALA A 54 7.83 2.54 8.32
N THR A 55 8.74 2.87 7.39
CA THR A 55 8.70 4.14 6.66
C THR A 55 7.44 4.26 5.79
N VAL A 56 7.04 3.19 5.11
CA VAL A 56 5.82 3.15 4.28
C VAL A 56 4.58 3.39 5.15
N VAL A 57 4.46 2.69 6.28
CA VAL A 57 3.33 2.85 7.21
C VAL A 57 3.26 4.29 7.74
N TYR A 58 4.39 4.83 8.20
CA TYR A 58 4.43 6.21 8.69
C TYR A 58 4.05 7.23 7.61
N ALA A 59 4.53 7.04 6.37
CA ALA A 59 4.18 7.91 5.26
C ALA A 59 2.68 7.89 4.94
N VAL A 60 2.04 6.71 4.96
CA VAL A 60 0.59 6.57 4.73
C VAL A 60 -0.22 7.20 5.88
N MET A 61 0.19 7.02 7.14
CA MET A 61 -0.43 7.69 8.27
C MET A 61 -0.33 9.21 8.15
N GLN A 62 0.85 9.74 7.84
CA GLN A 62 1.06 11.17 7.62
C GLN A 62 0.21 11.71 6.46
N LEU A 63 0.03 10.92 5.40
CA LEU A 63 -0.87 11.27 4.30
C LEU A 63 -2.32 11.38 4.79
N GLY A 64 -2.80 10.40 5.57
CA GLY A 64 -4.17 10.44 6.09
C GLY A 64 -4.42 11.63 7.02
N ILE A 65 -3.45 11.99 7.86
CA ILE A 65 -3.50 13.21 8.69
C ILE A 65 -3.60 14.45 7.79
N LYS A 66 -2.75 14.57 6.76
CA LYS A 66 -2.77 15.72 5.83
C LYS A 66 -4.07 15.85 5.04
N LEU A 67 -4.70 14.72 4.74
CA LEU A 67 -5.99 14.67 4.06
C LEU A 67 -7.18 14.84 5.02
N ASN A 68 -6.91 15.09 6.31
CA ASN A 68 -7.90 15.19 7.38
C ASN A 68 -8.84 13.95 7.46
N LEU A 69 -8.34 12.77 7.08
CA LEU A 69 -9.12 11.53 7.07
C LEU A 69 -9.43 11.02 8.47
N PHE A 70 -8.65 11.47 9.46
CA PHE A 70 -8.74 11.02 10.83
C PHE A 70 -9.52 11.97 11.74
N GLY A 71 -9.97 13.14 11.25
CA GLY A 71 -10.62 14.14 12.11
C GLY A 71 -9.81 14.46 13.38
N ASP A 72 -10.50 14.77 14.47
CA ASP A 72 -9.93 14.85 15.82
C ASP A 72 -9.68 13.43 16.37
N LEU A 73 -8.70 12.70 15.83
CA LEU A 73 -8.12 11.55 16.55
C LEU A 73 -7.39 11.97 17.85
N GLU A 74 -7.45 13.25 18.22
CA GLU A 74 -7.28 13.72 19.59
C GLU A 74 -8.62 13.63 20.36
N GLU A 75 -9.05 12.42 20.72
CA GLU A 75 -9.75 12.14 21.99
C GLU A 75 -10.11 10.64 22.05
N SER A 76 -9.12 9.82 22.39
CA SER A 76 -9.38 8.59 23.13
C SER A 76 -8.20 8.37 24.06
N GLU A 77 -8.48 8.56 25.36
CA GLU A 77 -7.58 8.33 26.51
C GLU A 77 -6.87 6.97 26.48
#